data_AF-A0A967ZCE1-F1
#
_entry.id   AF-A0A967ZCE1-F1
#
_cell.length_a   1.000
_cell.length_b   1.000
_cell.length_c   1.000
_cell.angle_alpha   90.00
_cell.angle_beta   90.00
_cell.angle_gamma   90.00
#
_symmetry.space_group_name_H-M   'P 1'
#
loop_
_entity.id
_entity.type
_entity.pdbx_description
1 polymer ?
#
loop_
_entity_poly.entity_id
_entity_poly.type
_entity_poly.pdbx_seq_one_letter_code
_entity_poly.pdbx_strand_id
1 'polypeptide(L)'
;MMNRRTQLGLTLVELMIAMTLGIIMAGGVVTLFTFNRHSFNRDEMILRMQDDARQSLRELVNDLSMAGYWADLLLPAAVTPDGSLAVATDCGPAGTPNWIYRLVNPVTGDNESLVSVDNATVATANANFSCLGGEVVPGTDIISIKRLAGAQAPLVLTNNTVYLRTNGTLGLLFREPANAPPAVPVPAPVTNWEFRPSIYYVRSFAVAPGDGVPTLCRKILEYGGVPNVVTECLAQGVENLQIEYGLDTD
;
A
#
# COMPACT_ATOMS: atom_id res chain seq x y z
N MET A 1 79.27 9.86 -8.58
CA MET A 1 79.14 10.54 -9.89
C MET A 1 77.88 10.05 -10.56
N MET A 2 76.88 10.92 -10.75
CA MET A 2 75.59 10.56 -11.34
C MET A 2 75.67 10.80 -12.85
N ASN A 3 75.74 9.73 -13.62
CA ASN A 3 75.90 9.76 -15.07
C ASN A 3 74.59 10.25 -15.70
N ARG A 4 74.51 11.54 -16.06
CA ARG A 4 73.36 12.09 -16.78
C ARG A 4 73.40 11.60 -18.23
N ARG A 5 72.60 10.59 -18.54
CA ARG A 5 72.33 10.17 -19.92
C ARG A 5 71.65 11.34 -20.65
N THR A 6 72.21 11.76 -21.77
CA THR A 6 71.62 12.75 -22.67
C THR A 6 70.47 12.13 -23.45
N GLN A 7 69.30 12.79 -23.46
CA GLN A 7 68.17 12.40 -24.30
C GLN A 7 68.54 12.64 -25.77
N LEU A 8 68.54 11.58 -26.56
CA LEU A 8 68.48 11.66 -28.03
C LEU A 8 67.02 12.00 -28.39
N GLY A 9 66.80 13.03 -29.20
CA GLY A 9 65.46 13.58 -29.49
C GLY A 9 64.47 12.53 -30.03
N LEU A 10 63.18 12.76 -29.74
CA LEU A 10 62.08 11.90 -30.19
C LEU A 10 61.75 12.13 -31.67
N THR A 11 61.41 11.05 -32.37
CA THR A 11 60.89 11.17 -33.74
C THR A 11 59.41 11.58 -33.73
N LEU A 12 58.97 12.31 -34.77
CA LEU A 12 57.55 12.71 -34.94
C LEU A 12 56.61 11.49 -34.90
N VAL A 13 57.06 10.36 -35.45
CA VAL A 13 56.31 9.10 -35.49
C VAL A 13 56.19 8.46 -34.10
N GLU A 14 57.24 8.46 -33.27
CA GLU A 14 57.14 8.00 -31.88
C GLU A 14 56.13 8.81 -31.07
N LEU A 15 56.11 10.13 -31.28
CA LEU A 15 55.18 11.01 -30.57
C LEU A 15 53.72 10.74 -31.00
N MET A 16 53.49 10.49 -32.30
CA MET A 16 52.18 10.08 -32.80
C MET A 16 51.72 8.74 -32.23
N ILE A 17 52.60 7.73 -32.19
CA ILE A 17 52.28 6.40 -31.62
C ILE A 17 52.01 6.49 -30.12
N ALA A 18 52.81 7.27 -29.37
CA ALA A 18 52.62 7.44 -27.94
C ALA A 18 51.27 8.12 -27.62
N MET A 19 50.89 9.14 -28.39
CA MET A 19 49.61 9.82 -28.21
C MET A 19 48.41 8.93 -28.56
N THR A 20 48.50 8.15 -29.64
CA THR A 20 47.40 7.24 -30.02
C THR A 20 47.18 6.16 -28.97
N LEU A 21 48.26 5.53 -28.47
CA LEU A 21 48.18 4.55 -27.39
C LEU A 21 47.66 5.18 -26.08
N GLY A 22 48.08 6.40 -25.75
CA GLY A 22 47.58 7.14 -24.59
C GLY A 22 46.08 7.40 -24.65
N ILE A 23 45.57 7.82 -25.81
CA ILE A 23 44.13 8.05 -26.03
C ILE A 23 43.35 6.74 -25.93
N ILE A 24 43.85 5.66 -26.53
CA ILE A 24 43.21 4.34 -26.47
C ILE A 24 43.11 3.87 -25.00
N MET A 25 44.20 3.98 -24.24
CA MET A 25 44.22 3.57 -22.83
C MET A 25 43.28 4.43 -21.98
N ALA A 26 43.31 5.74 -22.15
CA ALA A 26 42.41 6.66 -21.45
C ALA A 26 40.94 6.38 -21.78
N GLY A 27 40.61 6.14 -23.06
CA GLY A 27 39.28 5.73 -23.51
C GLY A 27 38.82 4.42 -22.87
N GLY A 28 39.72 3.41 -22.81
CA GLY A 28 39.46 2.15 -22.13
C GLY A 28 39.09 2.34 -20.65
N VAL A 29 39.85 3.16 -19.91
CA VAL A 29 39.56 3.44 -18.49
C VAL A 29 38.22 4.16 -18.31
N VAL A 30 37.91 5.15 -19.15
CA VAL A 30 36.63 5.88 -19.08
C VAL A 30 35.46 4.93 -19.31
N THR A 31 35.53 4.04 -20.31
CA THR A 31 34.47 3.07 -20.58
C THR A 31 34.29 2.08 -19.43
N LEU A 32 35.37 1.54 -18.87
CA LEU A 32 35.29 0.66 -17.70
C LEU A 32 34.65 1.38 -16.50
N PHE A 33 35.01 2.64 -16.27
CA PHE A 33 34.43 3.43 -15.19
C PHE A 33 32.93 3.69 -15.41
N THR A 34 32.50 4.03 -16.64
CA THR A 34 31.07 4.22 -16.92
C THR A 34 30.29 2.92 -16.81
N PHE A 35 30.82 1.80 -17.32
CA PHE A 35 30.21 0.49 -17.16
C PHE A 35 30.05 0.10 -15.69
N ASN A 36 31.10 0.25 -14.89
CA ASN A 36 31.04 -0.01 -13.45
C ASN A 36 29.98 0.87 -12.78
N ARG A 37 29.97 2.19 -13.07
CA ARG A 37 28.96 3.11 -12.52
C ARG A 37 27.54 2.70 -12.89
N HIS A 38 27.30 2.30 -14.14
CA HIS A 38 25.98 1.81 -14.57
C HIS A 38 25.61 0.51 -13.88
N SER A 39 26.55 -0.42 -13.69
CA SER A 39 26.32 -1.66 -12.94
C SER A 39 25.94 -1.37 -11.49
N PHE A 40 26.73 -0.55 -10.79
CA PHE A 40 26.46 -0.17 -9.40
C PHE A 40 25.08 0.48 -9.23
N ASN A 41 24.69 1.39 -10.14
CA ASN A 41 23.37 2.02 -10.09
C ASN A 41 22.23 1.00 -10.31
N ARG A 42 22.42 0.01 -11.19
CA ARG A 42 21.42 -1.05 -11.42
C ARG A 42 21.27 -1.94 -10.19
N ASP A 43 22.39 -2.32 -9.59
CA ASP A 43 22.40 -3.14 -8.39
C ASP A 43 21.68 -2.40 -7.24
N GLU A 44 21.94 -1.09 -7.07
CA GLU A 44 21.25 -0.27 -6.08
C GLU A 44 19.74 -0.18 -6.32
N MET A 45 19.31 0.00 -7.58
CA MET A 45 17.88 0.03 -7.94
C MET A 45 17.19 -1.30 -7.62
N ILE A 46 17.83 -2.44 -7.93
CA ILE A 46 17.29 -3.77 -7.62
C ILE A 46 17.17 -3.97 -6.11
N LEU A 47 18.18 -3.54 -5.34
CA LEU A 47 18.14 -3.65 -3.88
C LEU A 47 17.01 -2.83 -3.28
N ARG A 48 16.79 -1.59 -3.75
CA ARG A 48 15.67 -0.74 -3.31
C ARG A 48 14.32 -1.40 -3.61
N MET A 49 14.12 -1.89 -4.84
CA MET A 49 12.86 -2.58 -5.20
C MET A 49 12.59 -3.81 -4.33
N GLN A 50 13.63 -4.60 -4.00
CA GLN A 50 13.47 -5.75 -3.12
C GLN A 50 13.15 -5.36 -1.68
N ASP A 51 13.71 -4.27 -1.17
CA ASP A 51 13.43 -3.78 0.18
C ASP A 51 11.99 -3.28 0.28
N ASP A 52 11.55 -2.49 -0.70
CA ASP A 52 10.16 -2.00 -0.81
C ASP A 52 9.17 -3.17 -0.92
N ALA A 53 9.49 -4.19 -1.73
CA ALA A 53 8.68 -5.40 -1.84
C ALA A 53 8.61 -6.17 -0.51
N ARG A 54 9.73 -6.34 0.21
CA ARG A 54 9.73 -7.01 1.52
C ARG A 54 8.97 -6.22 2.58
N GLN A 55 9.06 -4.89 2.57
CA GLN A 55 8.32 -4.05 3.50
C GLN A 55 6.81 -4.10 3.22
N SER A 56 6.41 -3.93 1.95
CA SER A 56 5.00 -3.96 1.55
C SER A 56 4.34 -5.31 1.82
N LEU A 57 5.02 -6.43 1.56
CA LEU A 57 4.53 -7.76 1.91
C LEU A 57 4.37 -7.95 3.42
N ARG A 58 5.30 -7.44 4.25
CA ARG A 58 5.17 -7.48 5.71
C ARG A 58 3.94 -6.72 6.18
N GLU A 59 3.66 -5.55 5.61
CA GLU A 59 2.45 -4.79 5.93
C GLU A 59 1.17 -5.53 5.53
N LEU A 60 1.13 -6.07 4.31
CA LEU A 60 -0.02 -6.84 3.82
C LEU A 60 -0.28 -8.09 4.68
N VAL A 61 0.76 -8.85 5.02
CA VAL A 61 0.63 -10.05 5.88
C VAL A 61 0.18 -9.67 7.28
N ASN A 62 0.69 -8.56 7.84
CA ASN A 62 0.25 -8.06 9.13
C ASN A 62 -1.23 -7.66 9.10
N ASP A 63 -1.67 -6.95 8.06
CA ASP A 63 -3.08 -6.60 7.88
C ASP A 63 -3.97 -7.84 7.74
N LEU A 64 -3.55 -8.84 6.96
CA LEU A 64 -4.25 -10.11 6.80
C LEU A 64 -4.33 -10.89 8.11
N SER A 65 -3.26 -10.91 8.91
CA SER A 65 -3.24 -11.62 10.20
C SER A 65 -4.21 -11.04 11.22
N MET A 66 -4.60 -9.77 11.04
CA MET A 66 -5.58 -9.07 11.85
C MET A 66 -6.92 -8.88 11.12
N ALA A 67 -7.13 -9.51 9.96
CA ALA A 67 -8.38 -9.38 9.22
C ALA A 67 -9.56 -9.84 10.08
N GLY A 68 -10.59 -9.00 10.22
CA GLY A 68 -11.73 -9.30 11.08
C GLY A 68 -11.43 -9.27 12.59
N TYR A 69 -10.30 -8.68 13.00
CA TYR A 69 -10.06 -8.39 14.41
C TYR A 69 -10.94 -7.23 14.89
N TRP A 70 -11.91 -7.53 15.75
CA TRP A 70 -12.87 -6.58 16.33
C TRP A 70 -12.73 -6.41 17.85
N ALA A 71 -11.50 -6.51 18.35
CA ALA A 71 -11.19 -6.54 19.78
C ALA A 71 -11.86 -7.72 20.50
N ASP A 72 -12.61 -7.47 21.58
CA ASP A 72 -13.32 -8.51 22.34
C ASP A 72 -14.72 -8.83 21.77
N LEU A 73 -15.08 -8.23 20.63
CA LEU A 73 -16.40 -8.40 20.03
C LEU A 73 -16.50 -9.74 19.26
N LEU A 74 -17.39 -10.62 19.73
CA LEU A 74 -17.62 -11.94 19.13
C LEU A 74 -18.37 -11.89 17.78
N LEU A 75 -19.32 -10.96 17.64
CA LEU A 75 -20.22 -10.89 16.48
C LEU A 75 -20.11 -9.52 15.79
N PRO A 76 -19.51 -9.43 14.60
CA PRO A 76 -19.41 -8.17 13.85
C PRO A 76 -20.77 -7.52 13.57
N ALA A 77 -21.83 -8.32 13.45
CA ALA A 77 -23.20 -7.84 13.27
C ALA A 77 -23.74 -7.03 14.48
N ALA A 78 -23.11 -7.12 15.66
CA ALA A 78 -23.47 -6.33 16.83
C ALA A 78 -22.85 -4.92 16.83
N VAL A 79 -22.07 -4.57 15.81
CA VAL A 79 -21.59 -3.20 15.59
C VAL A 79 -22.65 -2.38 14.88
N THR A 80 -23.07 -1.29 15.54
CA THR A 80 -23.91 -0.28 14.92
C THR A 80 -23.04 0.91 14.49
N PRO A 81 -22.99 1.30 13.21
CA PRO A 81 -22.37 2.55 12.81
C PRO A 81 -23.23 3.74 13.25
N ASP A 82 -22.59 4.77 13.79
CA ASP A 82 -23.26 6.00 14.16
C ASP A 82 -23.84 6.70 12.92
N GLY A 83 -25.04 7.29 13.06
CA GLY A 83 -25.74 7.93 11.95
C GLY A 83 -25.02 9.16 11.36
N SER A 84 -24.06 9.73 12.10
CA SER A 84 -23.21 10.83 11.60
C SER A 84 -21.99 10.35 10.80
N LEU A 85 -21.72 9.05 10.74
CA LEU A 85 -20.64 8.51 9.92
C LEU A 85 -20.96 8.70 8.43
N ALA A 86 -20.08 9.44 7.78
CA ALA A 86 -20.08 9.64 6.35
C ALA A 86 -18.65 9.50 5.82
N VAL A 87 -18.54 9.02 4.59
CA VAL A 87 -17.30 9.04 3.82
C VAL A 87 -17.52 9.84 2.54
N ALA A 88 -16.57 10.71 2.19
CA ALA A 88 -16.67 11.57 1.01
C ALA A 88 -16.53 10.76 -0.28
N THR A 89 -15.42 10.03 -0.43
CA THR A 89 -15.23 9.02 -1.46
C THR A 89 -15.26 7.66 -0.79
N ASP A 90 -16.32 6.90 -1.02
CA ASP A 90 -16.40 5.51 -0.60
C ASP A 90 -15.70 4.60 -1.61
N CYS A 91 -15.41 3.36 -1.21
CA CYS A 91 -14.82 2.35 -2.10
C CYS A 91 -15.61 1.05 -2.12
N GLY A 92 -16.90 1.07 -1.79
CA GLY A 92 -17.76 -0.10 -1.94
C GLY A 92 -18.32 -0.28 -3.35
N PRO A 93 -19.15 -1.31 -3.52
CA PRO A 93 -19.97 -1.50 -4.71
C PRO A 93 -20.84 -0.27 -5.01
N ALA A 94 -21.17 -0.08 -6.30
CA ALA A 94 -22.02 1.03 -6.71
C ALA A 94 -23.40 0.95 -6.02
N GLY A 95 -23.83 2.07 -5.44
CA GLY A 95 -25.13 2.17 -4.77
C GLY A 95 -25.17 1.71 -3.31
N THR A 96 -24.03 1.29 -2.73
CA THR A 96 -23.93 1.03 -1.29
C THR A 96 -23.19 2.18 -0.59
N PRO A 97 -23.90 3.13 0.03
CA PRO A 97 -23.24 4.23 0.74
C PRO A 97 -22.57 3.73 2.02
N ASN A 98 -21.45 4.35 2.40
CA ASN A 98 -20.71 4.06 3.62
C ASN A 98 -20.30 2.59 3.77
N TRP A 99 -20.11 1.89 2.65
CA TRP A 99 -19.70 0.49 2.59
C TRP A 99 -18.39 0.23 3.34
N ILE A 100 -17.46 1.19 3.32
CA ILE A 100 -16.19 1.06 4.05
C ILE A 100 -16.39 0.82 5.56
N TYR A 101 -17.49 1.32 6.14
CA TYR A 101 -17.87 1.14 7.55
C TYR A 101 -18.75 -0.08 7.81
N ARG A 102 -19.15 -0.79 6.77
CA ARG A 102 -20.02 -1.96 6.88
C ARG A 102 -19.19 -3.18 7.25
N LEU A 103 -19.60 -3.90 8.31
CA LEU A 103 -18.91 -5.11 8.77
C LEU A 103 -19.58 -6.39 8.27
N VAL A 104 -20.88 -6.32 7.94
CA VAL A 104 -21.67 -7.45 7.47
C VAL A 104 -22.56 -7.03 6.31
N ASN A 105 -22.73 -7.90 5.33
CA ASN A 105 -23.66 -7.66 4.25
C ASN A 105 -25.11 -7.79 4.77
N PRO A 106 -25.97 -6.77 4.61
CA PRO A 106 -27.31 -6.77 5.18
C PRO A 106 -28.27 -7.74 4.47
N VAL A 107 -27.92 -8.22 3.27
CA VAL A 107 -28.75 -9.14 2.49
C VAL A 107 -28.35 -10.59 2.76
N THR A 108 -27.06 -10.90 2.69
CA THR A 108 -26.57 -12.28 2.85
C THR A 108 -26.20 -12.63 4.29
N GLY A 109 -25.90 -11.63 5.13
CA GLY A 109 -25.38 -11.84 6.48
C GLY A 109 -23.88 -12.16 6.52
N ASP A 110 -23.21 -12.19 5.36
CA ASP A 110 -21.80 -12.53 5.27
C ASP A 110 -20.93 -11.46 5.94
N ASN A 111 -19.83 -11.90 6.54
CA ASN A 111 -18.82 -11.02 7.11
C ASN A 111 -18.05 -10.30 5.99
N GLU A 112 -18.01 -8.97 6.03
CA GLU A 112 -17.27 -8.13 5.07
C GLU A 112 -15.91 -7.66 5.61
N SER A 113 -15.40 -8.33 6.65
CA SER A 113 -14.04 -8.10 7.17
C SER A 113 -12.96 -8.42 6.15
N LEU A 114 -13.24 -9.36 5.24
CA LEU A 114 -12.37 -9.70 4.12
C LEU A 114 -13.25 -9.87 2.88
N VAL A 115 -12.99 -9.07 1.86
CA VAL A 115 -13.68 -9.16 0.56
C VAL A 115 -12.63 -9.15 -0.52
N SER A 116 -12.60 -10.17 -1.37
CA SER A 116 -11.62 -10.29 -2.44
C SER A 116 -12.30 -10.31 -3.81
N VAL A 117 -11.54 -9.93 -4.83
CA VAL A 117 -11.89 -10.13 -6.23
C VAL A 117 -10.69 -10.81 -6.88
N ASP A 118 -10.87 -12.09 -7.21
CA ASP A 118 -9.92 -12.91 -7.94
C ASP A 118 -9.86 -12.49 -9.41
N ASN A 119 -8.64 -12.44 -9.96
CA ASN A 119 -8.34 -12.23 -11.37
C ASN A 119 -9.13 -11.02 -11.95
N ALA A 120 -9.04 -9.88 -11.26
CA ALA A 120 -9.92 -8.77 -11.47
C ALA A 120 -9.76 -8.16 -12.88
N THR A 121 -10.89 -7.91 -13.55
CA THR A 121 -10.93 -7.04 -14.73
C THR A 121 -11.21 -5.60 -14.27
N VAL A 122 -10.97 -4.60 -15.13
CA VAL A 122 -11.35 -3.21 -14.83
C VAL A 122 -12.84 -3.09 -14.48
N ALA A 123 -13.70 -3.86 -15.15
CA ALA A 123 -15.14 -3.85 -14.90
C ALA A 123 -15.50 -4.47 -13.53
N THR A 124 -14.95 -5.64 -13.21
CA THR A 124 -15.24 -6.32 -11.93
C THR A 124 -14.61 -5.58 -10.75
N ALA A 125 -13.43 -4.98 -10.93
CA ALA A 125 -12.79 -4.11 -9.95
C ALA A 125 -13.70 -2.91 -9.62
N ASN A 126 -14.18 -2.17 -10.63
CA ASN A 126 -15.04 -0.99 -10.41
C ASN A 126 -16.44 -1.36 -9.89
N ALA A 127 -16.95 -2.55 -10.23
CA ALA A 127 -18.24 -3.03 -9.74
C ALA A 127 -18.22 -3.35 -8.24
N ASN A 128 -17.11 -3.92 -7.74
CA ASN A 128 -16.94 -4.24 -6.32
C ASN A 128 -16.33 -3.08 -5.52
N PHE A 129 -15.45 -2.30 -6.14
CA PHE A 129 -14.69 -1.22 -5.52
C PHE A 129 -14.73 0.03 -6.41
N SER A 130 -15.76 0.86 -6.21
CA SER A 130 -16.03 2.03 -7.06
C SER A 130 -14.90 3.08 -7.08
N CYS A 131 -14.02 3.11 -6.08
CA CYS A 131 -12.93 4.08 -5.98
C CYS A 131 -11.66 3.73 -6.77
N LEU A 132 -11.62 2.58 -7.46
CA LEU A 132 -10.43 2.11 -8.19
C LEU A 132 -10.29 2.69 -9.60
N GLY A 133 -11.34 3.35 -10.14
CA GLY A 133 -11.25 4.26 -11.30
C GLY A 133 -10.68 3.66 -12.59
N GLY A 134 -10.61 2.32 -12.70
CA GLY A 134 -9.92 1.62 -13.80
C GLY A 134 -8.40 1.73 -13.82
N GLU A 135 -7.78 2.12 -12.71
CA GLU A 135 -6.32 2.18 -12.58
C GLU A 135 -5.69 0.80 -12.34
N VAL A 136 -6.51 -0.23 -12.09
CA VAL A 136 -6.08 -1.59 -11.74
C VAL A 136 -5.46 -2.31 -12.94
N VAL A 137 -4.39 -3.08 -12.70
CA VAL A 137 -3.84 -4.00 -13.69
C VAL A 137 -4.79 -5.19 -13.86
N PRO A 138 -5.29 -5.47 -15.08
CA PRO A 138 -6.16 -6.62 -15.30
C PRO A 138 -5.47 -7.94 -14.96
N GLY A 139 -6.21 -8.82 -14.31
CA GLY A 139 -5.80 -10.16 -13.93
C GLY A 139 -5.03 -10.27 -12.61
N THR A 140 -4.86 -9.16 -11.90
CA THR A 140 -4.37 -9.15 -10.51
C THR A 140 -5.54 -9.21 -9.53
N ASP A 141 -5.27 -9.74 -8.34
CA ASP A 141 -6.26 -9.82 -7.28
C ASP A 141 -6.38 -8.50 -6.52
N ILE A 142 -7.58 -8.29 -5.97
CA ILE A 142 -7.87 -7.18 -5.08
C ILE A 142 -8.37 -7.76 -3.78
N ILE A 143 -7.89 -7.23 -2.65
CA ILE A 143 -8.37 -7.64 -1.33
C ILE A 143 -8.66 -6.44 -0.46
N SER A 144 -9.88 -6.38 0.06
CA SER A 144 -10.28 -5.45 1.11
C SER A 144 -10.20 -6.15 2.46
N ILE A 145 -9.57 -5.48 3.41
CA ILE A 145 -9.39 -5.93 4.78
C ILE A 145 -9.95 -4.84 5.69
N LYS A 146 -10.94 -5.19 6.50
CA LYS A 146 -11.46 -4.33 7.56
C LYS A 146 -11.05 -4.91 8.90
N ARG A 147 -10.41 -4.09 9.71
CA ARG A 147 -9.87 -4.47 11.01
C ARG A 147 -9.79 -3.28 11.94
N LEU A 148 -9.60 -3.56 13.21
CA LEU A 148 -9.19 -2.57 14.20
C LEU A 148 -7.66 -2.52 14.31
N ALA A 149 -7.15 -1.45 14.92
CA ALA A 149 -5.78 -1.40 15.40
C ALA A 149 -5.55 -2.51 16.45
N GLY A 150 -4.36 -3.10 16.47
CA GLY A 150 -4.00 -4.14 17.45
C GLY A 150 -3.79 -3.62 18.87
N ALA A 151 -3.83 -2.30 19.09
CA ALA A 151 -3.68 -1.67 20.39
C ALA A 151 -4.91 -0.83 20.72
N GLN A 152 -5.34 -0.87 21.99
CA GLN A 152 -6.43 -0.03 22.47
C GLN A 152 -6.07 1.45 22.31
N ALA A 153 -7.03 2.26 21.87
CA ALA A 153 -6.87 3.69 21.73
C ALA A 153 -6.62 4.36 23.10
N PRO A 154 -5.86 5.46 23.14
CA PRO A 154 -5.63 6.22 24.37
C PRO A 154 -6.93 6.80 24.94
N LEU A 155 -6.88 7.24 26.20
CA LEU A 155 -8.02 7.86 26.87
C LEU A 155 -8.53 9.13 26.15
N VAL A 156 -7.60 9.89 25.56
CA VAL A 156 -7.90 11.05 24.73
C VAL A 156 -7.83 10.62 23.27
N LEU A 157 -8.97 10.60 22.60
CA LEU A 157 -9.08 10.20 21.21
C LEU A 157 -8.63 11.34 20.26
N THR A 158 -8.04 10.96 19.13
CA THR A 158 -7.68 11.91 18.08
C THR A 158 -8.93 12.35 17.32
N ASN A 159 -9.16 13.66 17.23
CA ASN A 159 -10.26 14.22 16.43
C ASN A 159 -10.20 13.77 14.97
N ASN A 160 -11.37 13.72 14.33
CA ASN A 160 -11.63 13.28 12.97
C ASN A 160 -11.35 11.81 12.66
N THR A 161 -10.85 11.03 13.63
CA THR A 161 -10.55 9.61 13.46
C THR A 161 -11.78 8.75 13.76
N VAL A 162 -11.92 7.64 13.04
CA VAL A 162 -13.01 6.68 13.27
C VAL A 162 -12.55 5.59 14.24
N TYR A 163 -13.36 5.36 15.28
CA TYR A 163 -13.10 4.37 16.31
C TYR A 163 -14.28 3.42 16.44
N LEU A 164 -13.99 2.17 16.82
CA LEU A 164 -14.97 1.27 17.41
C LEU A 164 -14.90 1.38 18.92
N ARG A 165 -16.03 1.73 19.55
CA ARG A 165 -16.25 1.57 20.98
C ARG A 165 -16.94 0.24 21.23
N THR A 166 -16.38 -0.62 22.08
CA THR A 166 -16.99 -1.92 22.40
C THR A 166 -16.81 -2.30 23.86
N ASN A 167 -17.76 -3.08 24.37
CA ASN A 167 -17.70 -3.77 25.66
C ASN A 167 -17.59 -5.32 25.51
N GLY A 168 -17.26 -5.80 24.30
CA GLY A 168 -17.18 -7.22 23.96
C GLY A 168 -18.50 -7.85 23.48
N THR A 169 -19.65 -7.22 23.72
CA THR A 169 -20.96 -7.71 23.23
C THR A 169 -21.61 -6.77 22.23
N LEU A 170 -21.53 -5.46 22.47
CA LEU A 170 -22.03 -4.43 21.57
C LEU A 170 -20.87 -3.58 21.06
N GLY A 171 -21.01 -3.09 19.84
CA GLY A 171 -20.08 -2.15 19.22
C GLY A 171 -20.79 -0.92 18.69
N LEU A 172 -20.14 0.23 18.83
CA LEU A 172 -20.52 1.47 18.17
C LEU A 172 -19.33 1.94 17.34
N LEU A 173 -19.49 2.00 16.03
CA LEU A 173 -18.51 2.66 15.18
C LEU A 173 -18.87 4.14 15.11
N PHE A 174 -17.94 5.03 15.44
CA PHE A 174 -18.20 6.46 15.49
C PHE A 174 -16.95 7.25 15.10
N ARG A 175 -17.15 8.51 14.73
CA ARG A 175 -16.07 9.46 14.47
C ARG A 175 -15.94 10.40 15.66
N GLU A 176 -14.72 10.67 16.09
CA GLU A 176 -14.44 11.63 17.15
C GLU A 176 -14.39 13.07 16.58
N PRO A 177 -14.98 14.08 17.24
CA PRO A 177 -15.90 13.97 18.36
C PRO A 177 -17.26 13.42 17.94
N ALA A 178 -17.87 12.62 18.82
CA ALA A 178 -19.26 12.19 18.64
C ALA A 178 -20.18 13.42 18.74
N ASN A 179 -20.72 13.86 17.59
CA ASN A 179 -21.51 15.09 17.50
C ASN A 179 -22.95 14.93 18.03
N ALA A 180 -23.39 13.69 18.26
CA ALA A 180 -24.69 13.35 18.81
C ALA A 180 -24.58 12.15 19.77
N PRO A 181 -25.50 12.01 20.74
CA PRO A 181 -25.62 10.78 21.50
C PRO A 181 -25.89 9.61 20.54
N PRO A 182 -25.17 8.48 20.68
CA PRO A 182 -25.36 7.35 19.78
C PRO A 182 -26.76 6.76 19.95
N ALA A 183 -27.35 6.30 18.84
CA ALA A 183 -28.65 5.64 18.86
C ALA A 183 -28.64 4.36 19.71
N VAL A 184 -27.48 3.69 19.78
CA VAL A 184 -27.26 2.51 20.62
C VAL A 184 -26.15 2.82 21.62
N PRO A 185 -26.47 2.98 22.92
CA PRO A 185 -25.44 3.16 23.94
C PRO A 185 -24.70 1.84 24.18
N VAL A 186 -23.37 1.90 24.24
CA VAL A 186 -22.54 0.77 24.66
C VAL A 186 -22.30 0.88 26.18
N PRO A 187 -22.82 -0.05 27.01
CA PRO A 187 -22.65 0.00 28.46
C PRO A 187 -21.18 -0.17 28.88
N ALA A 188 -20.78 0.51 29.96
CA ALA A 188 -19.47 0.33 30.57
C ALA A 188 -19.29 -1.08 31.16
N PRO A 189 -18.06 -1.64 31.20
CA PRO A 189 -16.80 -1.04 30.75
C PRO A 189 -16.68 -0.99 29.22
N VAL A 190 -16.13 0.10 28.67
CA VAL A 190 -15.91 0.26 27.22
C VAL A 190 -14.44 0.47 26.91
N THR A 191 -14.02 -0.06 25.76
CA THR A 191 -12.71 0.20 25.16
C THR A 191 -12.91 0.79 23.77
N ASN A 192 -11.99 1.66 23.35
CA ASN A 192 -12.02 2.26 22.02
C ASN A 192 -10.83 1.72 21.21
N TRP A 193 -11.03 1.46 19.93
CA TRP A 193 -10.03 0.93 19.03
C TRP A 193 -10.13 1.64 17.69
N GLU A 194 -9.02 2.05 17.12
CA GLU A 194 -9.03 2.76 15.83
C GLU A 194 -9.44 1.81 14.70
N PHE A 195 -10.36 2.26 13.85
CA PHE A 195 -10.78 1.53 12.67
C PHE A 195 -9.80 1.75 11.51
N ARG A 196 -9.28 0.66 10.93
CA ARG A 196 -8.24 0.72 9.89
C ARG A 196 -8.61 -0.18 8.71
N PRO A 197 -9.49 0.28 7.81
CA PRO A 197 -9.77 -0.44 6.58
C PRO A 197 -8.66 -0.20 5.55
N SER A 198 -8.27 -1.26 4.85
CA SER A 198 -7.31 -1.21 3.74
C SER A 198 -7.84 -1.99 2.53
N ILE A 199 -7.54 -1.54 1.31
CA ILE A 199 -7.85 -2.28 0.08
C ILE A 199 -6.58 -2.35 -0.77
N TYR A 200 -6.00 -3.52 -0.90
CA TYR A 200 -4.78 -3.74 -1.66
C TYR A 200 -5.11 -4.08 -3.11
N TYR A 201 -4.38 -3.46 -4.03
CA TYR A 201 -4.50 -3.69 -5.47
C TYR A 201 -3.21 -3.31 -6.19
N VAL A 202 -2.99 -3.90 -7.37
CA VAL A 202 -1.91 -3.48 -8.26
C VAL A 202 -2.44 -2.40 -9.19
N ARG A 203 -1.83 -1.21 -9.10
CA ARG A 203 -2.11 -0.08 -9.99
C ARG A 203 -1.22 -0.16 -11.23
N SER A 204 -1.74 0.26 -12.38
CA SER A 204 -1.07 0.25 -13.69
C SER A 204 0.02 1.31 -13.87
N PHE A 205 0.21 2.20 -12.89
CA PHE A 205 1.20 3.26 -12.94
C PHE A 205 1.75 3.62 -11.55
N ALA A 206 2.95 4.20 -11.50
CA ALA A 206 3.64 4.55 -10.26
C ALA A 206 3.40 5.99 -9.83
N VAL A 207 3.55 6.94 -10.75
CA VAL A 207 3.45 8.39 -10.47
C VAL A 207 2.34 9.02 -11.30
N ALA A 208 2.30 8.72 -12.60
CA ALA A 208 1.35 9.33 -13.52
C ALA A 208 0.75 8.28 -14.47
N PRO A 209 -0.55 8.37 -14.80
CA PRO A 209 -1.17 7.48 -15.77
C PRO A 209 -0.37 7.43 -17.07
N GLY A 210 0.01 6.22 -17.50
CA GLY A 210 0.78 5.99 -18.72
C GLY A 210 2.30 5.87 -18.54
N ASP A 211 2.84 5.98 -17.32
CA ASP A 211 4.26 5.67 -17.06
C ASP A 211 4.59 4.17 -17.27
N GLY A 212 3.58 3.30 -17.22
CA GLY A 212 3.70 1.87 -17.48
C GLY A 212 4.46 1.12 -16.41
N VAL A 213 4.56 1.66 -15.19
CA VAL A 213 5.22 1.00 -14.06
C VAL A 213 4.16 0.51 -13.06
N PRO A 214 3.82 -0.78 -13.07
CA PRO A 214 2.90 -1.36 -12.10
C PRO A 214 3.37 -1.14 -10.67
N THR A 215 2.45 -0.83 -9.76
CA THR A 215 2.78 -0.47 -8.38
C THR A 215 1.74 -1.05 -7.44
N LEU A 216 2.20 -1.75 -6.40
CA LEU A 216 1.33 -2.20 -5.32
C LEU A 216 0.92 -1.00 -4.49
N CYS A 217 -0.37 -0.72 -4.45
CA CYS A 217 -0.94 0.34 -3.66
C CYS A 217 -2.03 -0.22 -2.74
N ARG A 218 -2.33 0.53 -1.69
CA ARG A 218 -3.51 0.33 -0.86
C ARG A 218 -4.37 1.58 -0.85
N LYS A 219 -5.68 1.38 -0.77
CA LYS A 219 -6.60 2.42 -0.35
C LYS A 219 -6.70 2.41 1.16
N ILE A 220 -6.62 3.58 1.79
CA ILE A 220 -6.78 3.76 3.24
C ILE A 220 -7.78 4.87 3.53
N LEU A 221 -8.32 4.87 4.74
CA LEU A 221 -9.18 5.94 5.22
C LEU A 221 -8.34 7.07 5.82
N GLU A 222 -8.44 8.28 5.26
CA GLU A 222 -7.75 9.48 5.75
C GLU A 222 -8.71 10.38 6.55
N TYR A 223 -8.17 11.00 7.60
CA TYR A 223 -8.92 11.73 8.64
C TYR A 223 -8.61 13.24 8.68
N GLY A 224 -8.47 13.91 7.54
CA GLY A 224 -8.23 15.36 7.44
C GLY A 224 -9.50 16.24 7.53
N GLY A 225 -10.67 15.64 7.38
CA GLY A 225 -11.98 16.30 7.29
C GLY A 225 -13.10 15.25 7.34
N VAL A 226 -14.11 15.35 6.47
CA VAL A 226 -14.98 14.17 6.24
C VAL A 226 -14.08 13.03 5.77
N PRO A 227 -14.11 11.85 6.42
CA PRO A 227 -13.24 10.74 6.07
C PRO A 227 -13.29 10.46 4.56
N ASN A 228 -12.13 10.21 3.99
CA ASN A 228 -12.00 10.00 2.55
C ASN A 228 -11.11 8.80 2.27
N VAL A 229 -11.48 7.98 1.29
CA VAL A 229 -10.62 6.89 0.85
C VAL A 229 -9.56 7.43 -0.10
N VAL A 230 -8.30 7.36 0.31
CA VAL A 230 -7.14 7.86 -0.45
C VAL A 230 -6.20 6.72 -0.84
N THR A 231 -5.33 6.96 -1.80
CA THR A 231 -4.37 5.97 -2.29
C THR A 231 -3.00 6.19 -1.66
N GLU A 232 -2.41 5.13 -1.15
CA GLU A 232 -1.03 5.08 -0.67
C GLU A 232 -0.32 3.95 -1.42
N CYS A 233 0.82 4.24 -2.05
CA CYS A 233 1.56 3.25 -2.81
C CYS A 233 2.77 2.75 -2.03
N LEU A 234 2.93 1.43 -2.01
CA LEU A 234 3.83 0.72 -1.10
C LEU A 234 5.12 0.28 -1.80
N ALA A 235 5.00 -0.26 -3.03
CA ALA A 235 6.15 -0.78 -3.78
C ALA A 235 5.93 -0.65 -5.29
N GLN A 236 6.89 -0.04 -5.97
CA GLN A 236 6.90 0.09 -7.43
C GLN A 236 7.50 -1.18 -8.08
N GLY A 237 7.09 -1.47 -9.31
CA GLY A 237 7.54 -2.64 -10.07
C GLY A 237 6.82 -3.95 -9.70
N VAL A 238 5.77 -3.90 -8.90
CA VAL A 238 4.94 -5.09 -8.59
C VAL A 238 3.94 -5.28 -9.72
N GLU A 239 4.19 -6.26 -10.59
CA GLU A 239 3.37 -6.52 -11.79
C GLU A 239 2.16 -7.40 -11.51
N ASN A 240 2.23 -8.27 -10.50
CA ASN A 240 1.16 -9.20 -10.19
C ASN A 240 1.02 -9.42 -8.67
N LEU A 241 -0.23 -9.52 -8.23
CA LEU A 241 -0.64 -9.93 -6.88
C LEU A 241 -1.68 -11.02 -7.05
N GLN A 242 -1.43 -12.17 -6.40
CA GLN A 242 -2.32 -13.31 -6.37
C GLN A 242 -2.50 -13.75 -4.93
N ILE A 243 -3.72 -14.08 -4.53
CA ILE A 243 -4.07 -14.44 -3.16
C ILE A 243 -4.95 -15.68 -3.19
N GLU A 244 -4.48 -16.72 -2.52
CA GLU A 244 -5.21 -17.97 -2.36
C GLU A 244 -5.50 -18.17 -0.87
N TYR A 245 -6.77 -18.41 -0.54
CA TYR A 245 -7.20 -18.77 0.82
C TYR A 245 -8.30 -19.83 0.77
N GLY A 246 -8.26 -20.74 1.74
CA GLY A 246 -9.31 -21.75 1.91
C GLY A 246 -10.49 -21.17 2.68
N LEU A 247 -11.70 -21.50 2.22
CA LEU A 247 -12.92 -21.31 3.00
C LEU A 247 -13.27 -22.66 3.65
N ASP A 248 -13.31 -22.70 4.98
CA ASP A 248 -13.85 -23.86 5.69
C ASP A 248 -15.36 -23.67 5.85
N THR A 249 -16.14 -24.62 5.35
CA THR A 249 -17.61 -24.53 5.28
C THR A 249 -18.31 -25.63 6.09
N ASP A 250 -17.58 -26.33 6.95
CA ASP A 250 -18.09 -27.45 7.75
C ASP A 250 -18.74 -27.05 9.09
#